data_AF-A0A4Q5ZW68-F1
#
_entry.id   AF-A0A4Q5ZW68-F1
#
_cell.length_a   1.000
_cell.length_b   1.000
_cell.length_c   1.000
_cell.angle_alpha   90.00
_cell.angle_beta   90.00
_cell.angle_gamma   90.00
#
_symmetry.space_group_name_H-M   'P 1'
#
loop_
_entity.id
_entity.type
_entity.pdbx_description
1 polymer ?
#
loop_
_entity_poly.entity_id
_entity_poly.type
_entity_poly.pdbx_seq_one_letter_code
_entity_poly.pdbx_strand_id
1 'polypeptide(L)'
;MISRQEYLFNEAEFNFWSFIRIEPRRWLEPTMADDIGGFWSVAVFGNKVLYYNEYEEGFNVSRYTSYGTIAEYHSNQNDLYDTVTVIYSGLAHEPYWTY
;
A
#
# COMPACT_ATOMS: atom_id res chain seq x y z
N MET A 1 3.34 0.09 -14.47
CA MET A 1 4.10 -0.19 -13.23
C MET A 1 3.42 -1.29 -12.44
N ILE A 2 2.22 -1.06 -11.90
CA ILE A 2 1.41 -2.06 -11.16
C ILE A 2 1.19 -3.35 -11.96
N SER A 3 0.62 -3.25 -13.17
CA SER A 3 0.30 -4.43 -14.00
C SER A 3 1.49 -5.32 -14.38
N ARG A 4 2.72 -4.79 -14.39
CA ARG A 4 3.92 -5.60 -14.67
C ARG A 4 4.37 -6.39 -13.46
N GLN A 5 4.13 -5.87 -12.26
CA GLN A 5 4.52 -6.52 -11.01
C GLN A 5 3.44 -7.50 -10.52
N GLU A 6 2.18 -7.33 -10.93
CA GLU A 6 1.10 -8.28 -10.63
C GLU A 6 1.40 -9.72 -11.11
N TYR A 7 2.23 -9.88 -12.16
CA TYR A 7 2.68 -11.19 -12.64
C TYR A 7 3.67 -11.91 -11.71
N LEU A 8 4.25 -11.20 -10.75
CA LEU A 8 5.18 -11.77 -9.78
C LEU A 8 4.45 -12.44 -8.61
N PHE A 9 3.19 -12.08 -8.38
CA PHE A 9 2.39 -12.67 -7.31
C PHE A 9 2.06 -14.14 -7.58
N ASN A 10 2.10 -14.96 -6.53
CA ASN A 10 1.41 -16.24 -6.55
C ASN A 10 -0.12 -16.04 -6.48
N GLU A 11 -0.90 -17.12 -6.62
CA GLU A 11 -2.37 -17.04 -6.64
C GLU A 11 -2.95 -16.41 -5.36
N ALA A 12 -2.42 -16.75 -4.19
CA ALA A 12 -2.93 -16.23 -2.92
C ALA A 12 -2.59 -14.75 -2.71
N GLU A 13 -1.36 -14.34 -3.07
CA GLU A 13 -0.93 -12.94 -3.07
C GLU A 13 -1.74 -12.11 -4.06
N PHE A 14 -2.01 -12.64 -5.26
CA PHE A 14 -2.82 -11.97 -6.26
C PHE A 14 -4.27 -11.80 -5.82
N ASN A 15 -4.85 -12.81 -5.18
CA ASN A 15 -6.19 -12.73 -4.60
C ASN A 15 -6.24 -11.68 -3.49
N PHE A 16 -5.25 -11.68 -2.58
CA PHE A 16 -5.13 -10.67 -1.54
C PHE A 16 -5.03 -9.26 -2.13
N TRP A 17 -4.12 -9.04 -3.08
CA TRP A 17 -3.97 -7.77 -3.79
C TRP A 17 -5.28 -7.32 -4.44
N SER A 18 -5.99 -8.24 -5.09
CA SER A 18 -7.27 -7.96 -5.74
C SER A 18 -8.36 -7.50 -4.77
N PHE A 19 -8.32 -7.93 -3.51
CA PHE A 19 -9.25 -7.50 -2.47
C PHE A 19 -8.93 -6.11 -1.89
N ILE A 20 -7.65 -5.76 -1.79
CA ILE A 20 -7.24 -4.52 -1.11
C ILE A 20 -7.04 -3.35 -2.07
N ARG A 21 -6.79 -3.63 -3.36
CA ARG A 21 -6.51 -2.59 -4.34
C ARG A 21 -7.73 -1.71 -4.58
N ILE A 22 -7.48 -0.42 -4.77
CA ILE A 22 -8.46 0.56 -5.17
C ILE A 22 -8.06 1.12 -6.54
N GLU A 23 -8.98 1.81 -7.21
CA GLU A 23 -8.59 2.65 -8.35
C GLU A 23 -7.56 3.69 -7.86
N PRO A 24 -6.37 3.77 -8.51
CA PRO A 24 -5.34 4.71 -8.14
C PRO A 24 -5.88 6.13 -8.08
N ARG A 25 -5.69 6.80 -6.95
CA ARG A 25 -6.12 8.20 -6.77
C ARG A 25 -5.22 8.94 -5.79
N ARG A 26 -5.12 10.25 -5.94
CA ARG A 26 -4.35 11.10 -5.04
C ARG A 26 -5.00 11.19 -3.66
N TRP A 27 -4.24 10.89 -2.62
CA TRP A 27 -4.61 11.15 -1.22
C TRP A 27 -3.65 12.16 -0.63
N LEU A 28 -4.17 13.10 0.14
CA LEU A 28 -3.40 14.17 0.77
C LEU A 28 -2.51 13.60 1.88
N GLU A 29 -1.27 14.07 1.95
CA GLU A 29 -0.40 13.88 3.11
C GLU A 29 -0.03 15.30 3.61
N PRO A 30 -0.43 15.68 4.84
CA PRO A 30 -0.42 17.08 5.26
C PRO A 30 0.96 17.62 5.64
N THR A 31 2.00 16.78 5.80
CA THR A 31 3.32 17.24 6.25
C THR A 31 4.25 17.62 5.11
N MET A 32 4.19 16.89 4.00
CA MET A 32 5.10 17.01 2.86
C MET A 32 4.36 17.17 1.52
N ALA A 33 3.07 16.83 1.45
CA ALA A 33 2.36 16.72 0.18
C ALA A 33 1.24 17.74 -0.08
N ASP A 34 1.09 18.75 0.78
CA ASP A 34 0.01 19.74 0.67
C ASP A 34 0.16 20.59 -0.61
N ASP A 35 1.40 20.98 -0.96
CA ASP A 35 1.70 21.78 -2.16
C ASP A 35 1.77 20.96 -3.46
N ILE A 36 1.86 19.63 -3.38
CA ILE A 36 2.01 18.72 -4.54
C ILE A 36 0.76 17.87 -4.80
N GLY A 37 -0.32 18.09 -4.04
CA GLY A 37 -1.60 17.43 -4.25
C GLY A 37 -1.66 15.98 -3.78
N GLY A 38 -0.79 15.57 -2.84
CA GLY A 38 -0.80 14.24 -2.25
C GLY A 38 -0.01 13.17 -3.01
N PHE A 39 -0.19 11.90 -2.64
CA PHE A 39 0.45 10.74 -3.27
C PHE A 39 -0.56 9.77 -3.87
N TRP A 40 -0.13 8.93 -4.80
CA TRP A 40 -1.01 7.96 -5.47
C TRP A 40 -1.33 6.78 -4.54
N SER A 41 -2.48 6.82 -3.88
CA SER A 41 -2.99 5.69 -3.10
C SER A 41 -3.58 4.63 -4.01
N VAL A 42 -3.18 3.38 -3.82
CA VAL A 42 -3.50 2.25 -4.72
C VAL A 42 -4.09 1.05 -4.00
N ALA A 43 -4.01 0.98 -2.67
CA ALA A 43 -4.73 -0.03 -1.87
C ALA A 43 -5.06 0.46 -0.47
N VAL A 44 -6.13 -0.08 0.13
CA VAL A 44 -6.57 0.19 1.50
C VAL A 44 -6.90 -1.12 2.19
N PHE A 45 -6.45 -1.29 3.42
CA PHE A 45 -6.71 -2.50 4.21
C PHE A 45 -6.66 -2.17 5.71
N GLY A 46 -7.71 -2.55 6.45
CA GLY A 46 -7.89 -2.10 7.82
C GLY A 46 -7.84 -0.57 7.92
N ASN A 47 -6.93 -0.06 8.75
CA ASN A 47 -6.66 1.37 8.91
C ASN A 47 -5.40 1.86 8.18
N LYS A 48 -4.90 1.08 7.20
CA LYS A 48 -3.70 1.37 6.44
C LYS A 48 -4.00 1.65 4.98
N VAL A 49 -3.12 2.42 4.35
CA VAL A 49 -3.11 2.75 2.94
C VAL A 49 -1.74 2.42 2.36
N LEU A 50 -1.74 1.79 1.19
CA LEU A 50 -0.54 1.61 0.36
C LEU A 50 -0.57 2.67 -0.73
N TYR A 51 0.49 3.46 -0.81
CA TYR A 51 0.61 4.57 -1.76
C TYR A 51 1.96 4.56 -2.46
N TYR A 52 1.99 5.13 -3.66
CA TYR A 52 3.18 5.35 -4.46
C TYR A 52 3.64 6.80 -4.32
N ASN A 53 4.90 6.96 -3.93
CA ASN A 53 5.60 8.24 -3.87
C ASN A 53 6.44 8.39 -5.15
N GLU A 54 5.98 9.24 -6.08
CA GLU A 54 6.65 9.42 -7.37
C GLU A 54 7.99 10.17 -7.29
N TYR A 55 8.23 10.89 -6.20
CA TYR A 55 9.50 11.61 -5.99
C TYR A 55 10.62 10.66 -5.57
N GLU A 56 10.27 9.58 -4.89
CA GLU A 56 11.19 8.54 -4.40
C GLU A 56 11.15 7.27 -5.26
N GLU A 57 10.23 7.24 -6.24
CA GLU A 57 9.95 6.10 -7.12
C GLU A 57 9.66 4.80 -6.36
N GLY A 58 8.87 4.87 -5.28
CA GLY A 58 8.62 3.70 -4.42
C GLY A 58 7.26 3.63 -3.74
N PHE A 59 6.90 2.41 -3.33
CA PHE A 59 5.69 2.10 -2.59
C PHE A 59 5.91 2.13 -1.07
N ASN A 60 4.91 2.67 -0.39
CA ASN A 60 4.93 2.93 1.04
C ASN A 60 3.59 2.52 1.67
N VAL A 61 3.63 2.21 2.95
CA VAL A 61 2.42 1.89 3.74
C VAL A 61 2.40 2.80 4.94
N SER A 62 1.28 3.48 5.14
CA SER A 62 1.04 4.30 6.32
C SER A 62 -0.37 4.03 6.85
N ARG A 63 -0.66 4.52 8.06
CA ARG A 63 -2.05 4.68 8.51
C ARG A 63 -2.73 5.78 7.67
N TYR A 64 -4.05 5.76 7.65
CA TYR A 64 -4.82 6.92 7.18
C TYR A 64 -5.67 7.48 8.34
N THR A 65 -5.84 8.79 8.40
CA THR A 65 -6.66 9.47 9.43
C THR A 65 -8.13 9.55 9.01
N SER A 66 -8.35 9.81 7.73
CA SER A 66 -9.63 9.76 7.04
C SER A 66 -9.42 9.21 5.64
N TYR A 67 -10.48 8.67 5.03
CA TYR A 67 -10.41 8.22 3.64
C TYR A 67 -10.01 9.40 2.75
N GLY A 68 -8.88 9.29 2.04
CA GLY A 68 -8.30 10.40 1.28
C GLY A 68 -7.12 11.11 1.96
N THR A 69 -6.72 10.73 3.18
CA THR A 69 -5.66 11.40 3.95
C THR A 69 -4.66 10.40 4.54
N ILE A 70 -3.44 10.39 4.00
CA ILE A 70 -2.30 9.63 4.50
C ILE A 70 -1.81 10.29 5.80
N ALA A 71 -1.56 9.48 6.83
CA ALA A 71 -1.18 10.00 8.14
C ALA A 71 0.31 10.36 8.25
N GLU A 72 1.17 9.58 7.59
CA GLU A 72 2.62 9.69 7.73
C GLU A 72 3.30 9.62 6.36
N TYR A 73 4.24 10.53 6.13
CA TYR A 73 5.15 10.47 5.00
C TYR A 73 6.21 9.37 5.20
N HIS A 74 6.51 8.66 4.12
CA HIS A 74 7.60 7.71 4.01
C HIS A 74 8.25 7.83 2.63
N SER A 75 9.54 7.53 2.57
CA SER A 75 10.42 7.66 1.40
C SER A 75 11.10 6.34 1.04
N ASN A 76 10.40 5.21 1.22
CA ASN A 76 10.95 3.91 0.83
C ASN A 76 10.92 3.77 -0.70
N GLN A 77 11.89 3.05 -1.24
CA GLN A 77 12.06 2.74 -2.67
C GLN A 77 11.63 1.30 -2.98
N ASN A 78 10.63 0.80 -2.25
CA ASN A 78 10.18 -0.58 -2.40
C ASN A 78 9.30 -0.72 -3.65
N ASP A 79 9.42 -1.87 -4.30
CA ASP A 79 8.51 -2.28 -5.35
C ASP A 79 7.13 -2.68 -4.79
N LEU A 80 6.11 -2.71 -5.66
CA LEU A 80 4.76 -3.13 -5.30
C LEU A 80 4.78 -4.58 -4.83
N TYR A 81 5.46 -5.45 -5.58
CA TYR A 81 5.55 -6.87 -5.29
C TYR A 81 6.09 -7.09 -3.87
N ASP A 82 7.26 -6.54 -3.56
CA ASP A 82 7.89 -6.69 -2.25
C ASP A 82 6.99 -6.16 -1.12
N THR A 83 6.39 -4.99 -1.33
CA THR A 83 5.52 -4.36 -0.33
C THR A 83 4.28 -5.22 -0.04
N VAL A 84 3.60 -5.72 -1.08
CA VAL A 84 2.39 -6.54 -0.94
C VAL A 84 2.71 -7.90 -0.35
N THR A 85 3.79 -8.54 -0.77
CA THR A 85 4.24 -9.84 -0.24
C THR A 85 4.56 -9.76 1.25
N VAL A 86 5.19 -8.68 1.71
CA VAL A 86 5.44 -8.44 3.14
C VAL A 86 4.13 -8.27 3.91
N ILE A 87 3.17 -7.49 3.39
CA ILE A 87 1.85 -7.33 4.04
C ILE A 87 1.13 -8.67 4.13
N TYR A 88 1.06 -9.41 3.02
CA TYR A 88 0.39 -10.71 2.96
C TYR A 88 1.02 -11.71 3.93
N SER A 89 2.35 -11.81 3.93
CA SER A 89 3.08 -12.71 4.83
C SER A 89 2.84 -12.40 6.30
N GLY A 90 2.76 -11.12 6.67
CA GLY A 90 2.44 -10.69 8.03
C GLY A 90 1.02 -11.07 8.48
N LEU A 91 0.06 -11.14 7.55
CA LEU A 91 -1.32 -11.56 7.84
C LEU A 91 -1.47 -13.09 7.83
N ALA A 92 -0.72 -13.79 6.97
CA ALA A 92 -0.77 -15.24 6.86
C ALA A 92 -0.10 -15.97 8.04
N HIS A 93 0.69 -15.26 8.86
CA HIS A 93 1.40 -15.81 10.03
C HIS A 93 0.66 -15.66 11.36
N GLU A 94 -0.65 -15.34 11.39
CA GLU A 94 -1.43 -15.40 12.63
C GLU A 94 -1.52 -16.87 13.14
N PRO A 95 -1.23 -17.14 14.44
CA PRO A 95 -0.97 -18.49 14.94
C PRO A 95 -2.25 -19.31 15.04
N TYR A 96 -2.12 -20.62 14.77
CA TYR A 96 -3.12 -21.63 15.11
C TYR A 96 -3.72 -21.37 16.49
N TRP A 97 -5.01 -21.11 16.53
CA TRP A 97 -5.82 -21.05 17.76
C TRP A 97 -5.50 -22.26 18.64
N THR A 98 -4.93 -22.03 19.82
CA THR A 98 -4.93 -23.01 20.91
C THR A 98 -6.22 -22.79 21.69
N TYR A 99 -7.14 -23.76 21.59
CA TYR A 99 -8.32 -23.89 22.45
C TYR A 99 -7.94 -24.49 23.80
#